data_AF-A0A521KA73-F1
#
_entry.id   AF-A0A521KA73-F1
#
_cell.length_a   1.000
_cell.length_b   1.000
_cell.length_c   1.000
_cell.angle_alpha   90.00
_cell.angle_beta   90.00
_cell.angle_gamma   90.00
#
_symmetry.space_group_name_H-M   'P 1'
#
loop_
_entity.id
_entity.type
_entity.pdbx_description
1 polymer ?
#
loop_
_entity_poly.entity_id
_entity_poly.type
_entity_poly.pdbx_seq_one_letter_code
_entity_poly.pdbx_strand_id
1 'polypeptide(L)'
;MKTTPNIAVDLAPFGRWTLREKPRRPLTSTLGLMIRPYAPVWMLLFYVVTSAAQAPLAESDVMVLQKSAEAGDRGVVRTLFGLYPRSDGAVTEDIDMILGNVARHHPRMFLEELKLSNAGRGKCTTLELTDQTDAQVAELRGRRKALLSVTDSPLRELRDDCIRELDQSIRIFANAVQSMKGGQ
;
A
#
# COMPACT_ATOMS: atom_id res chain seq x y z
N MET A 1 10.93 -50.72 16.97
CA MET A 1 9.84 -49.89 17.54
C MET A 1 10.47 -48.88 18.48
N LYS A 2 10.50 -47.60 18.11
CA LYS A 2 11.07 -46.51 18.91
C LYS A 2 9.93 -45.56 19.27
N THR A 3 9.62 -45.49 20.57
CA THR A 3 8.62 -44.62 21.18
C THR A 3 9.20 -43.22 21.33
N THR A 4 8.62 -42.24 20.65
CA THR A 4 8.94 -40.82 20.79
C THR A 4 8.17 -40.21 21.97
N PRO A 5 8.78 -39.36 22.80
CA PRO A 5 8.10 -38.77 23.96
C PRO A 5 7.16 -37.63 23.60
N ASN A 6 6.04 -37.59 24.32
CA ASN A 6 5.05 -36.51 24.37
C ASN A 6 5.71 -35.21 24.87
N ILE A 7 5.66 -34.15 24.06
CA ILE A 7 5.99 -32.78 24.48
C ILE A 7 4.67 -32.09 24.79
N ALA A 8 4.37 -31.93 26.08
CA ALA A 8 3.31 -31.06 26.56
C ALA A 8 3.75 -29.60 26.38
N VAL A 9 2.99 -28.84 25.60
CA VAL A 9 3.19 -27.40 25.43
C VAL A 9 2.40 -26.68 26.50
N ASP A 10 3.13 -26.04 27.41
CA ASP A 10 2.62 -25.20 28.50
C ASP A 10 2.11 -23.87 27.91
N LEU A 11 0.79 -23.66 27.96
CA LEU A 11 0.12 -22.44 27.51
C LEU A 11 0.07 -21.46 28.70
N ALA A 12 0.97 -20.48 28.69
CA ALA A 12 0.94 -19.38 29.66
C ALA A 12 -0.36 -18.54 29.52
N PRO A 13 -0.95 -18.08 30.63
CA PRO A 13 -2.25 -17.42 30.62
C PRO A 13 -2.17 -15.98 30.13
N PHE A 14 -3.11 -15.64 29.25
CA PHE A 14 -3.40 -14.29 28.77
C PHE A 14 -3.49 -13.27 29.91
N GLY A 15 -2.63 -12.26 29.83
CA GLY A 15 -2.69 -11.07 30.68
C GLY A 15 -4.04 -10.38 30.56
N ARG A 16 -4.66 -10.16 31.72
CA ARG A 16 -5.93 -9.47 31.94
C ARG A 16 -5.77 -7.98 31.59
N TRP A 17 -6.30 -7.55 30.45
CA TRP A 17 -6.40 -6.14 30.10
C TRP A 17 -7.52 -5.50 30.91
N THR A 18 -7.18 -4.66 31.88
CA THR A 18 -8.15 -3.82 32.59
C THR A 18 -8.52 -2.62 31.73
N LEU A 19 -9.76 -2.61 31.23
CA LEU A 19 -10.41 -1.46 30.60
C LEU A 19 -10.39 -0.27 31.57
N ARG A 20 -9.55 0.73 31.27
CA ARG A 20 -9.55 2.02 31.96
C ARG A 20 -10.68 2.87 31.40
N GLU A 21 -11.80 2.90 32.10
CA GLU A 21 -12.94 3.74 31.77
C GLU A 21 -12.53 5.23 31.77
N LYS A 22 -12.73 5.88 30.63
CA LYS A 22 -12.57 7.33 30.48
C LYS A 22 -13.71 8.03 31.25
N PRO A 23 -13.43 9.03 32.10
CA PRO A 23 -14.47 9.78 32.79
C PRO A 23 -15.35 10.53 31.79
N ARG A 24 -16.66 10.22 31.81
CA ARG A 24 -17.71 10.95 31.08
C ARG A 24 -17.78 12.36 31.64
N ARG A 25 -17.52 13.37 30.81
CA ARG A 25 -17.80 14.76 31.15
C ARG A 25 -19.31 15.01 31.09
N PRO A 26 -19.88 15.79 32.03
CA PRO A 26 -21.30 16.10 32.05
C PRO A 26 -21.68 17.02 30.89
N LEU A 27 -22.82 16.68 30.27
CA LEU A 27 -23.56 17.50 29.33
C LEU A 27 -24.18 18.68 30.09
N THR A 28 -23.60 19.87 29.97
CA THR A 28 -24.32 21.11 30.28
C THR A 28 -24.91 21.65 28.98
N SER A 29 -26.21 21.40 28.87
CA SER A 29 -27.13 22.04 27.95
C SER A 29 -27.31 23.51 28.35
N THR A 30 -27.08 24.43 27.43
CA THR A 30 -27.68 25.77 27.49
C THR A 30 -28.14 26.15 26.09
N LEU A 31 -29.46 26.06 25.93
CA LEU A 31 -30.25 26.70 24.89
C LEU A 31 -29.86 28.17 24.73
N GLY A 32 -29.58 28.56 23.49
CA GLY A 32 -29.42 29.94 23.06
C GLY A 32 -29.87 30.07 21.62
N LEU A 33 -31.14 29.76 21.35
CA LEU A 33 -31.78 29.91 20.05
C LEU A 33 -32.08 31.41 19.84
N MET A 34 -31.10 32.17 19.35
CA MET A 34 -31.37 33.47 18.71
C MET A 34 -31.44 33.26 17.20
N ILE A 35 -32.66 33.11 16.71
CA ILE A 35 -33.00 33.17 15.29
C ILE A 35 -32.76 34.62 14.85
N ARG A 36 -31.73 34.85 14.03
CA ARG A 36 -31.42 36.14 13.41
C ARG A 36 -31.64 36.00 11.89
N PRO A 37 -32.70 36.59 11.31
CA PRO A 37 -33.02 36.43 9.90
C PRO A 37 -32.25 37.44 9.08
N TYR A 38 -30.98 37.15 8.81
CA TYR A 38 -30.22 37.86 7.77
C TYR A 38 -29.35 36.84 7.08
N ALA A 39 -29.92 36.13 6.10
CA ALA A 39 -29.14 35.40 5.11
C ALA A 39 -28.33 36.45 4.32
N PRO A 40 -27.01 36.58 4.55
CA PRO A 40 -26.22 37.56 3.84
C PRO A 40 -26.04 37.07 2.40
N VAL A 41 -26.24 37.98 1.45
CA VAL A 41 -25.97 37.83 0.01
C VAL A 41 -24.56 37.25 -0.30
N TRP A 42 -23.65 37.28 0.67
CA TRP A 42 -22.35 36.60 0.65
C TRP A 42 -22.42 35.06 0.50
N MET A 43 -23.57 34.41 0.72
CA MET A 43 -23.75 32.98 0.42
C MET A 43 -23.72 32.65 -1.08
N LEU A 44 -23.86 33.62 -1.97
CA LEU A 44 -23.82 33.38 -3.43
C LEU A 44 -22.44 33.61 -4.06
N LEU A 45 -21.42 34.04 -3.29
CA LEU A 45 -20.06 34.33 -3.78
C LEU A 45 -19.02 33.25 -3.43
N PHE A 46 -19.43 32.13 -2.84
CA PHE A 46 -18.53 31.00 -2.53
C PHE A 46 -18.72 29.76 -3.40
N TYR A 47 -19.65 29.80 -4.38
CA TYR A 47 -19.96 28.64 -5.24
C TYR A 47 -19.25 28.64 -6.60
N VAL A 48 -18.21 29.47 -6.76
CA VAL A 48 -17.31 29.43 -7.92
C VAL A 48 -15.86 29.31 -7.43
N VAL A 49 -15.63 28.46 -6.42
CA VAL A 49 -14.31 27.81 -6.32
C VAL A 49 -14.35 26.69 -7.34
N THR A 50 -13.97 27.10 -8.54
CA THR A 50 -13.67 26.31 -9.72
C THR A 50 -13.16 24.92 -9.34
N SER A 51 -14.00 23.92 -9.61
CA SER A 51 -13.51 22.60 -9.97
C SER A 51 -12.62 22.79 -11.20
N ALA A 52 -11.35 23.12 -10.96
CA ALA A 52 -10.33 22.94 -11.97
C ALA A 52 -10.34 21.44 -12.22
N ALA A 53 -11.07 21.03 -13.25
CA ALA A 53 -11.10 19.66 -13.72
C ALA A 53 -9.64 19.26 -13.87
N GLN A 54 -9.15 18.43 -12.95
CA GLN A 54 -7.83 17.85 -13.07
C GLN A 54 -7.88 17.10 -14.40
N ALA A 55 -7.06 17.53 -15.36
CA ALA A 55 -6.96 16.83 -16.63
C ALA A 55 -6.71 15.35 -16.31
N PRO A 56 -7.38 14.42 -17.00
CA PRO A 56 -7.14 13.00 -16.79
C PRO A 56 -5.64 12.74 -16.96
N LEU A 57 -5.05 12.06 -15.98
CA LEU A 57 -3.64 11.68 -16.01
C LEU A 57 -3.46 10.73 -17.20
N ALA A 58 -2.68 11.13 -18.20
CA ALA A 58 -2.45 10.28 -19.36
C ALA A 58 -1.34 9.25 -19.06
N GLU A 59 -1.43 8.05 -19.66
CA GLU A 59 -0.38 7.02 -19.59
C GLU A 59 1.00 7.58 -19.98
N SER A 60 1.05 8.44 -21.01
CA SER A 60 2.28 9.09 -21.45
C SER A 60 2.95 9.94 -20.37
N ASP A 61 2.16 10.54 -19.47
CA ASP A 61 2.68 11.37 -18.38
C ASP A 61 3.33 10.53 -17.30
N VAL A 62 2.90 9.28 -17.11
CA VAL A 62 3.51 8.34 -16.16
C VAL A 62 4.75 7.71 -16.76
N MET A 63 4.76 7.37 -18.05
CA MET A 63 5.92 6.80 -18.72
C MET A 63 7.15 7.72 -18.73
N VAL A 64 6.97 9.04 -18.82
CA VAL A 64 8.10 9.98 -18.70
C VAL A 64 8.73 9.98 -17.31
N LEU A 65 8.01 9.54 -16.27
CA LEU A 65 8.52 9.44 -14.90
C LEU A 65 9.36 8.17 -14.67
N GLN A 66 9.19 7.13 -15.49
CA GLN A 66 9.82 5.82 -15.29
C GLN A 66 11.33 5.92 -15.12
N LYS A 67 12.02 6.54 -16.09
CA LYS A 67 13.49 6.61 -16.10
C LYS A 67 14.05 7.31 -14.86
N SER A 68 13.38 8.37 -14.39
CA SER A 68 13.78 9.11 -13.20
C SER A 68 13.52 8.31 -11.92
N ALA A 69 12.37 7.63 -11.83
CA ALA A 69 12.07 6.75 -10.70
C ALA A 69 13.08 5.59 -10.61
N GLU A 70 13.40 4.94 -11.72
CA GLU A 70 14.38 3.85 -11.80
C GLU A 70 15.80 4.33 -11.48
N ALA A 71 16.12 5.59 -11.77
CA ALA A 71 17.37 6.22 -11.35
C ALA A 71 17.41 6.56 -9.84
N GLY A 72 16.31 6.37 -9.10
CA GLY A 72 16.23 6.65 -7.67
C GLY A 72 15.86 8.09 -7.34
N ASP A 73 15.16 8.80 -8.23
CA ASP A 73 14.61 10.11 -7.88
C ASP A 73 13.45 9.98 -6.88
N ARG A 74 13.75 10.30 -5.62
CA ARG A 74 12.77 10.23 -4.52
C ARG A 74 11.56 11.13 -4.73
N GLY A 75 11.72 12.29 -5.34
CA GLY A 75 10.60 13.21 -5.61
C GLY A 75 9.62 12.62 -6.61
N VAL A 76 10.15 11.95 -7.63
CA VAL A 76 9.34 11.22 -8.61
C VAL A 76 8.65 10.01 -7.99
N VAL A 77 9.36 9.21 -7.19
CA VAL A 77 8.76 8.05 -6.49
C VAL A 77 7.61 8.49 -5.57
N ARG A 78 7.80 9.57 -4.82
CA ARG A 78 6.73 10.17 -4.00
C ARG A 78 5.53 10.61 -4.84
N THR A 79 5.80 11.21 -6.00
CA THR A 79 4.76 11.65 -6.94
C THR A 79 3.94 10.46 -7.42
N LEU A 80 4.59 9.36 -7.83
CA LEU A 80 3.92 8.11 -8.23
C LEU A 80 2.99 7.58 -7.12
N PHE A 81 3.48 7.50 -5.88
CA PHE A 81 2.62 7.13 -4.73
C PHE A 81 1.44 8.08 -4.52
N GLY A 82 1.59 9.38 -4.80
CA GLY A 82 0.53 10.38 -4.70
C GLY A 82 -0.45 10.38 -5.88
N LEU A 83 -0.08 9.79 -7.02
CA LEU A 83 -0.96 9.60 -8.18
C LEU A 83 -1.79 8.32 -8.03
N TYR A 84 -1.24 7.28 -7.40
CA TYR A 84 -1.86 5.96 -7.26
C TYR A 84 -3.35 5.95 -6.83
N PRO A 85 -3.80 6.71 -5.81
CA PRO A 85 -5.21 6.67 -5.39
C PRO A 85 -6.18 7.37 -6.37
N ARG A 86 -5.65 8.02 -7.42
CA ARG A 86 -6.40 8.84 -8.39
C ARG A 86 -6.25 8.35 -9.82
N SER A 87 -5.45 7.32 -10.07
CA SER A 87 -5.28 6.72 -11.40
C SER A 87 -6.47 5.81 -11.75
N ASP A 88 -6.71 5.65 -13.04
CA ASP A 88 -7.58 4.60 -13.57
C ASP A 88 -6.81 3.28 -13.70
N GLY A 89 -7.44 2.22 -14.21
CA GLY A 89 -6.82 0.89 -14.30
C GLY A 89 -5.51 0.88 -15.10
N ALA A 90 -5.53 1.44 -16.32
CA ALA A 90 -4.35 1.45 -17.19
C ALA A 90 -3.18 2.22 -16.57
N VAL A 91 -3.45 3.41 -16.03
CA VAL A 91 -2.39 4.20 -15.39
C VAL A 91 -1.92 3.58 -14.07
N THR A 92 -2.79 2.87 -13.36
CA THR A 92 -2.41 2.14 -12.14
C THR A 92 -1.42 1.01 -12.45
N GLU A 93 -1.66 0.24 -13.51
CA GLU A 93 -0.74 -0.81 -13.98
C GLU A 93 0.65 -0.26 -14.29
N ASP A 94 0.71 0.88 -14.98
CA ASP A 94 1.96 1.58 -15.28
C ASP A 94 2.70 2.05 -14.03
N ILE A 95 1.98 2.69 -13.09
CA ILE A 95 2.57 3.12 -11.82
C ILE A 95 3.10 1.91 -11.04
N ASP A 96 2.36 0.80 -11.03
CA ASP A 96 2.75 -0.41 -10.33
C ASP A 96 3.98 -1.09 -10.92
N MET A 97 4.08 -1.12 -12.25
CA MET A 97 5.28 -1.58 -12.95
C MET A 97 6.49 -0.75 -12.52
N ILE A 98 6.38 0.58 -12.55
CA ILE A 98 7.48 1.49 -12.19
C ILE A 98 7.85 1.32 -10.72
N LEU A 99 6.89 1.40 -9.79
CA LEU A 99 7.13 1.25 -8.35
C LEU A 99 7.70 -0.12 -8.01
N GLY A 100 7.32 -1.14 -8.77
CA GLY A 100 7.90 -2.47 -8.71
C GLY A 100 9.39 -2.52 -9.05
N ASN A 101 9.80 -1.85 -10.12
CA ASN A 101 11.21 -1.69 -10.48
C ASN A 101 11.97 -0.91 -9.40
N VAL A 102 11.35 0.12 -8.81
CA VAL A 102 11.92 0.87 -7.69
C VAL A 102 12.08 -0.03 -6.47
N ALA A 103 11.11 -0.87 -6.12
CA ALA A 103 11.23 -1.82 -5.01
C ALA A 103 12.39 -2.82 -5.21
N ARG A 104 12.70 -3.18 -6.46
CA ARG A 104 13.80 -4.08 -6.79
C ARG A 104 15.17 -3.41 -6.72
N HIS A 105 15.31 -2.18 -7.20
CA HIS A 105 16.60 -1.50 -7.32
C HIS A 105 16.92 -0.57 -6.14
N HIS A 106 15.89 0.03 -5.54
CA HIS A 106 15.97 1.00 -4.43
C HIS A 106 15.03 0.60 -3.27
N PRO A 107 15.14 -0.62 -2.71
CA PRO A 107 14.14 -1.18 -1.78
C PRO A 107 13.94 -0.35 -0.51
N ARG A 108 15.00 0.28 0.01
CA ARG A 108 14.89 1.16 1.18
C ARG A 108 14.08 2.42 0.88
N MET A 109 14.36 3.08 -0.25
CA MET A 109 13.63 4.29 -0.67
C MET A 109 12.16 3.98 -0.92
N PHE A 110 11.87 2.86 -1.59
CA PHE A 110 10.52 2.38 -1.80
C PHE A 110 9.75 2.26 -0.48
N LEU A 111 10.33 1.58 0.52
CA LEU A 111 9.69 1.40 1.84
C LEU A 111 9.54 2.71 2.61
N GLU A 112 10.51 3.63 2.52
CA GLU A 112 10.41 4.95 3.15
C GLU A 112 9.25 5.77 2.55
N GLU A 113 9.12 5.81 1.22
CA GLU A 113 8.04 6.55 0.56
C GLU A 113 6.68 5.85 0.71
N LEU A 114 6.64 4.51 0.70
CA LEU A 114 5.42 3.74 1.01
C LEU A 114 4.92 4.00 2.43
N LYS A 115 5.83 4.14 3.40
CA LYS A 115 5.48 4.47 4.79
C LYS A 115 4.89 5.87 4.91
N LEU A 116 5.38 6.82 4.10
CA LEU A 116 4.92 8.21 4.08
C LEU A 116 3.63 8.39 3.30
N SER A 117 3.40 7.56 2.29
CA SER A 117 2.16 7.61 1.52
C SER A 117 1.02 7.08 2.39
N ASN A 118 0.07 7.96 2.71
CA ASN A 118 -1.23 7.55 3.30
C ASN A 118 -2.09 6.75 2.30
N ALA A 119 -1.53 6.38 1.13
CA ALA A 119 -2.09 5.41 0.21
C ALA A 119 -2.09 4.06 0.93
N GLY A 120 -3.11 3.86 1.76
CA GLY A 120 -3.15 2.84 2.79
C GLY A 120 -2.66 1.51 2.28
N ARG A 121 -1.52 1.03 2.82
CA ARG A 121 -0.90 -0.23 2.43
C ARG A 121 -0.96 -0.46 0.92
N GLY A 122 -0.46 0.49 0.13
CA GLY A 122 -0.18 0.25 -1.29
C GLY A 122 0.46 -1.12 -1.40
N LYS A 123 -0.24 -2.05 -2.06
CA LYS A 123 0.11 -3.47 -2.01
C LYS A 123 1.53 -3.59 -2.51
N CYS A 124 2.36 -4.35 -1.82
CA CYS A 124 3.73 -4.57 -2.27
C CYS A 124 3.77 -5.50 -3.50
N THR A 125 2.59 -5.94 -3.95
CA THR A 125 2.34 -6.91 -5.01
C THR A 125 1.42 -6.43 -6.12
N THR A 126 1.29 -5.14 -6.40
CA THR A 126 0.34 -4.71 -7.45
C THR A 126 0.89 -4.82 -8.87
N LEU A 127 1.66 -5.86 -9.16
CA LEU A 127 1.72 -6.34 -10.54
C LEU A 127 0.41 -7.05 -10.86
N GLU A 128 -0.57 -6.31 -11.37
CA GLU A 128 -1.61 -6.91 -12.20
C GLU A 128 -0.96 -7.28 -13.52
N LEU A 129 -0.69 -8.57 -13.66
CA LEU A 129 0.20 -9.08 -14.68
C LEU A 129 -0.54 -10.23 -15.34
N THR A 130 -0.99 -9.98 -16.56
CA THR A 130 -1.99 -10.77 -17.29
C THR A 130 -1.53 -12.21 -17.58
N ASP A 131 -0.23 -12.47 -17.66
CA ASP A 131 0.30 -13.75 -18.14
C ASP A 131 1.08 -14.55 -17.09
N GLN A 132 0.43 -15.50 -16.42
CA GLN A 132 1.02 -16.34 -15.36
C GLN A 132 2.24 -17.15 -15.83
N THR A 133 3.43 -16.54 -15.82
CA THR A 133 4.65 -17.08 -16.46
C THR A 133 5.78 -17.29 -15.46
N ASP A 134 6.75 -18.14 -15.84
CA ASP A 134 7.99 -18.33 -15.07
C ASP A 134 8.74 -16.99 -14.87
N ALA A 135 8.66 -16.08 -15.84
CA ALA A 135 9.27 -14.74 -15.78
C ALA A 135 8.69 -13.90 -14.63
N GLN A 136 7.37 -13.97 -14.39
CA GLN A 136 6.72 -13.26 -13.29
C GLN A 136 7.16 -13.81 -11.93
N VAL A 137 7.22 -15.13 -11.80
CA VAL A 137 7.72 -15.75 -10.57
C VAL A 137 9.16 -15.32 -10.29
N ALA A 138 10.00 -15.22 -11.32
CA ALA A 138 11.37 -14.74 -11.20
C ALA A 138 11.45 -13.25 -10.80
N GLU A 139 10.58 -12.42 -11.37
CA GLU A 139 10.44 -11.00 -11.06
C GLU A 139 10.10 -10.79 -9.58
N LEU A 140 9.03 -11.45 -9.10
CA LEU A 140 8.55 -11.33 -7.72
C LEU A 140 9.60 -11.83 -6.71
N ARG A 141 10.31 -12.91 -7.05
CA ARG A 141 11.46 -13.38 -6.25
C ARG A 141 12.58 -12.35 -6.19
N GLY A 142 12.82 -11.63 -7.29
CA GLY A 142 13.76 -10.52 -7.36
C GLY A 142 13.40 -9.40 -6.39
N ARG A 143 12.14 -8.94 -6.40
CA ARG A 143 11.64 -7.93 -5.44
C ARG A 143 11.77 -8.40 -4.01
N ARG A 144 11.32 -9.62 -3.72
CA ARG A 144 11.41 -10.22 -2.39
C ARG A 144 12.84 -10.22 -1.86
N LYS A 145 13.80 -10.64 -2.70
CA LYS A 145 15.23 -10.64 -2.34
C LYS A 145 15.73 -9.22 -2.06
N ALA A 146 15.34 -8.24 -2.87
CA ALA A 146 15.71 -6.84 -2.66
C ALA A 146 15.16 -6.29 -1.34
N LEU A 147 13.88 -6.53 -1.04
CA LEU A 147 13.26 -6.08 0.22
C LEU A 147 13.90 -6.72 1.45
N LEU A 148 14.27 -8.01 1.38
CA LEU A 148 15.00 -8.69 2.45
C LEU A 148 16.37 -8.06 2.76
N SER A 149 16.97 -7.32 1.82
CA SER A 149 18.24 -6.62 2.05
C SER A 149 18.11 -5.38 2.95
N VAL A 150 16.89 -4.87 3.15
CA VAL A 150 16.65 -3.70 4.02
C VAL A 150 16.60 -4.15 5.47
N THR A 151 17.57 -3.75 6.28
CA THR A 151 17.73 -4.16 7.69
C THR A 151 17.26 -3.10 8.69
N ASP A 152 16.83 -1.93 8.22
CA ASP A 152 16.44 -0.79 9.05
C ASP A 152 15.24 -1.11 9.98
N SER A 153 15.44 -1.00 11.28
CA SER A 153 14.39 -1.27 12.28
C SER A 153 13.09 -0.49 12.07
N PRO A 154 13.11 0.81 11.68
CA PRO A 154 11.87 1.58 11.47
C PRO A 154 11.02 1.13 10.28
N LEU A 155 11.57 0.30 9.39
CA LEU A 155 10.91 -0.20 8.17
C LEU A 155 10.58 -1.70 8.27
N ARG A 156 10.97 -2.36 9.36
CA ARG A 156 10.89 -3.80 9.53
C ARG A 156 9.47 -4.34 9.34
N GLU A 157 8.48 -3.76 10.01
CA GLU A 157 7.09 -4.23 9.93
C GLU A 157 6.55 -4.12 8.50
N LEU A 158 6.74 -2.97 7.86
CA LEU A 158 6.31 -2.73 6.48
C LEU A 158 7.00 -3.68 5.49
N ARG A 159 8.31 -3.90 5.66
CA ARG A 159 9.07 -4.87 4.87
C ARG A 159 8.51 -6.29 5.04
N ASP A 160 8.24 -6.69 6.28
CA ASP A 160 7.75 -8.04 6.60
C ASP A 160 6.34 -8.26 6.05
N ASP A 161 5.49 -7.23 6.04
CA ASP A 161 4.19 -7.25 5.36
C ASP A 161 4.35 -7.40 3.85
N CYS A 162 5.22 -6.60 3.22
CA CYS A 162 5.50 -6.73 1.79
C CYS A 162 6.00 -8.11 1.38
N ILE A 163 6.90 -8.70 2.17
CA ILE A 163 7.43 -10.04 1.92
C ILE A 163 6.30 -11.07 1.98
N ARG A 164 5.38 -10.94 2.95
CA ARG A 164 4.24 -11.86 3.10
C ARG A 164 3.32 -11.81 1.89
N GLU A 165 3.03 -10.62 1.39
CA GLU A 165 2.23 -10.45 0.17
C GLU A 165 2.96 -11.06 -1.04
N LEU A 166 4.24 -10.76 -1.24
CA LEU A 166 5.04 -11.32 -2.34
C LEU A 166 5.11 -12.86 -2.27
N ASP A 167 5.28 -13.43 -1.08
CA ASP A 167 5.30 -14.89 -0.88
C ASP A 167 3.95 -15.53 -1.24
N GLN A 168 2.83 -14.86 -0.96
CA GLN A 168 1.51 -15.31 -1.37
C GLN A 168 1.37 -15.28 -2.90
N SER A 169 1.74 -14.18 -3.56
CA SER A 169 1.68 -14.06 -5.02
C SER A 169 2.57 -15.09 -5.71
N ILE A 170 3.82 -15.27 -5.26
CA ILE A 170 4.75 -16.27 -5.80
C ILE A 170 4.14 -17.67 -5.77
N ARG A 171 3.46 -18.05 -4.67
CA ARG A 171 2.79 -19.36 -4.55
C ARG A 171 1.66 -19.51 -5.56
N ILE A 172 0.80 -18.49 -5.69
CA ILE A 172 -0.34 -18.50 -6.62
C ILE A 172 0.18 -18.71 -8.06
N PHE A 173 1.12 -17.86 -8.50
CA PHE A 173 1.65 -17.93 -9.86
C PHE A 173 2.43 -19.22 -10.13
N ALA A 174 3.26 -19.68 -9.18
CA ALA A 174 4.02 -20.92 -9.35
C ALA A 174 3.11 -22.16 -9.49
N ASN A 175 2.02 -22.22 -8.71
CA ASN A 175 1.06 -23.32 -8.80
C ASN A 175 0.33 -23.30 -10.15
N ALA A 176 -0.03 -22.11 -10.64
CA ALA A 176 -0.73 -22.01 -11.92
C ALA A 176 0.18 -22.39 -13.10
N VAL A 177 1.46 -21.97 -13.08
CA VAL A 177 2.46 -22.41 -14.07
C VAL A 177 2.62 -23.94 -14.07
N GLN A 178 2.64 -24.58 -12.90
CA GLN A 178 2.72 -26.05 -12.81
C GLN A 178 1.47 -26.73 -13.37
N SER A 179 0.28 -26.19 -13.08
CA SER A 179 -0.99 -26.72 -13.61
C SER A 179 -1.04 -26.68 -15.13
N MET A 180 -0.48 -25.64 -15.76
CA MET A 180 -0.42 -25.54 -17.22
C MET A 180 0.57 -26.53 -17.86
N LYS A 181 1.65 -26.90 -17.16
CA LYS A 181 2.66 -27.85 -17.66
C LYS A 181 2.22 -29.32 -17.55
N GLY A 182 1.37 -29.66 -16.57
CA GLY A 182 0.92 -31.03 -16.32
C GLY A 182 -0.31 -31.48 -17.12
N GLY A 183 -0.94 -30.59 -17.88
CA GLY A 183 -2.13 -30.88 -18.69
C GLY A 183 -1.86 -31.12 -20.18
N GLN A 184 -0.59 -31.20 -20.59
CA GLN A 184 -0.13 -31.54 -21.94
C GLN A 184 0.39 -32.97 -21.98
#